data_AF-A0A961Q2D5-F1
#
_entry.id   AF-A0A961Q2D5-F1
#
_cell.length_a   1.000
_cell.length_b   1.000
_cell.length_c   1.000
_cell.angle_alpha   90.00
_cell.angle_beta   90.00
_cell.angle_gamma   90.00
#
_symmetry.space_group_name_H-M   'P 1'
#
loop_
_entity.id
_entity.type
_entity.pdbx_description
1 polymer ?
#
loop_
_entity_poly.entity_id
_entity_poly.type
_entity_poly.pdbx_seq_one_letter_code
_entity_poly.pdbx_strand_id
1 'polypeptide(L)'
;DGGAGQVSAAAQALAELGIDDVAILGVAKGVDRDAGKEEFHRPGQPPMALGHKDPVLYFIQRLRDEAHRFAIGAHRTRRAAQTRATPLDEVPGVGAARKRALLAHFGSAKAVARAGLADLRAAPGISSALAETIYGFFHGDA
;
A
#
# COMPACT_ATOMS: atom_id res chain seq x y z
N ASP A 1 -8.35 -1.12 -16.07
CA ASP A 1 -6.96 -1.34 -16.52
C ASP A 1 -6.69 -2.84 -16.52
N GLY A 2 -6.62 -3.45 -17.70
CA GLY A 2 -6.60 -4.91 -17.84
C GLY A 2 -7.11 -5.37 -19.20
N GLY A 3 -6.69 -6.58 -19.58
CA GLY A 3 -7.06 -7.21 -20.85
C GLY A 3 -8.32 -8.09 -20.75
N ALA A 4 -8.46 -9.01 -21.71
CA ALA A 4 -9.64 -9.86 -21.85
C ALA A 4 -10.02 -10.62 -20.57
N GLY A 5 -9.05 -11.18 -19.84
CA GLY A 5 -9.32 -11.91 -18.59
C GLY A 5 -9.96 -11.03 -17.52
N GLN A 6 -9.45 -9.81 -17.33
CA GLN A 6 -10.01 -8.84 -16.38
C GLN A 6 -11.41 -8.38 -16.81
N VAL A 7 -11.63 -8.16 -18.10
CA VAL A 7 -12.96 -7.82 -18.65
C VAL A 7 -13.96 -8.94 -18.41
N SER A 8 -13.57 -10.18 -18.67
CA SER A 8 -14.40 -11.37 -18.45
C SER A 8 -14.80 -11.50 -16.97
N ALA A 9 -13.85 -11.35 -16.05
CA ALA A 9 -14.12 -11.41 -14.62
C ALA A 9 -15.05 -10.29 -14.15
N ALA A 10 -14.84 -9.05 -14.63
CA ALA A 10 -15.72 -7.93 -14.30
C ALA A 10 -17.14 -8.12 -14.86
N ALA A 11 -17.27 -8.60 -16.10
CA ALA A 11 -18.55 -8.89 -16.73
C ALA A 11 -19.32 -9.98 -15.99
N GLN A 12 -18.64 -11.06 -15.59
CA GLN A 12 -19.25 -12.12 -14.80
C GLN A 12 -19.77 -11.60 -13.45
N ALA A 13 -18.96 -10.81 -12.74
CA ALA A 13 -19.37 -10.24 -11.45
C ALA A 13 -20.61 -9.32 -11.58
N LEU A 14 -20.69 -8.51 -12.64
CA LEU A 14 -21.88 -7.68 -12.89
C LEU A 14 -23.10 -8.53 -13.24
N ALA A 15 -22.93 -9.58 -14.05
CA ALA A 15 -24.01 -10.50 -14.38
C ALA A 15 -24.55 -11.25 -13.16
N GLU A 16 -23.68 -11.69 -12.24
CA GLU A 16 -24.07 -12.33 -10.97
C GLU A 16 -24.91 -11.40 -10.07
N LEU A 17 -24.73 -10.08 -10.21
CA LEU A 17 -25.51 -9.05 -9.51
C LEU A 17 -26.76 -8.62 -10.29
N GLY A 18 -27.00 -9.17 -11.49
CA GLY A 18 -28.11 -8.79 -12.36
C GLY A 18 -27.96 -7.39 -12.99
N ILE A 19 -26.73 -6.90 -13.13
CA ILE A 19 -26.43 -5.59 -13.74
C ILE A 19 -25.99 -5.81 -15.19
N ASP A 20 -26.79 -5.32 -16.14
CA ASP A 20 -26.57 -5.49 -17.58
C ASP A 20 -26.52 -4.18 -18.38
N ASP A 21 -26.77 -3.03 -17.73
CA ASP A 21 -26.84 -1.70 -18.33
C ASP A 21 -25.51 -0.93 -18.30
N VAL A 22 -24.44 -1.54 -17.78
CA VAL A 22 -23.11 -0.93 -17.65
C VAL A 22 -22.18 -1.39 -18.78
N ALA A 23 -21.70 -0.43 -19.56
CA ALA A 23 -20.67 -0.69 -20.57
C ALA A 23 -19.31 -1.00 -19.91
N ILE A 24 -18.67 -2.09 -20.34
CA ILE A 24 -17.36 -2.53 -19.85
C ILE A 24 -16.31 -2.36 -20.93
N LEU A 25 -15.22 -1.68 -20.59
CA LEU A 25 -14.05 -1.50 -21.43
C LEU A 25 -12.76 -1.83 -20.66
N GLY A 26 -12.06 -2.87 -21.10
CA GLY A 26 -10.69 -3.16 -20.70
C GLY A 26 -9.71 -2.39 -21.56
N VAL A 27 -8.60 -1.97 -20.95
CA VAL A 27 -7.50 -1.28 -21.64
C VAL A 27 -6.24 -2.02 -21.24
N ALA A 28 -5.62 -2.73 -22.17
CA ALA A 28 -4.36 -3.43 -21.99
C ALA A 28 -3.23 -2.64 -22.64
N LYS A 29 -2.02 -2.80 -22.10
CA LYS A 29 -0.81 -2.35 -22.81
C LYS A 29 -0.61 -3.28 -24.00
N GLY A 30 -0.36 -2.73 -25.18
CA GLY A 30 -0.04 -3.53 -26.37
C GLY A 30 1.24 -4.34 -26.20
N VAL A 31 1.52 -5.20 -27.19
CA VAL A 31 2.60 -6.19 -27.21
C VAL A 31 3.97 -5.60 -26.82
N ASP A 32 4.27 -4.38 -27.27
CA ASP A 32 5.56 -3.71 -27.00
C ASP A 32 5.56 -2.82 -25.75
N ARG A 33 4.43 -2.73 -25.04
CA ARG A 33 4.22 -1.82 -23.88
C ARG A 33 4.47 -0.34 -24.14
N ASP A 34 4.60 0.07 -25.41
CA ASP A 34 4.71 1.47 -25.80
C ASP A 34 3.39 2.21 -25.58
N ALA A 35 3.49 3.47 -25.14
CA ALA A 35 2.35 4.37 -25.11
C ALA A 35 1.80 4.58 -26.53
N GLY A 36 0.49 4.44 -26.68
CA GLY A 36 -0.20 4.60 -27.96
C GLY A 36 -0.37 3.31 -28.77
N LYS A 37 -0.07 2.15 -28.18
CA LYS A 37 -0.37 0.81 -28.71
C LYS A 37 -1.39 0.07 -27.83
N GLU A 38 -2.20 0.78 -27.06
CA GLU A 38 -3.20 0.15 -26.20
C GLU A 38 -4.21 -0.71 -26.98
N GLU A 39 -4.53 -1.87 -26.41
CA GLU A 39 -5.63 -2.72 -26.89
C GLU A 39 -6.85 -2.56 -25.99
N PHE A 40 -8.00 -2.42 -26.63
CA PHE A 40 -9.30 -2.24 -26.01
C PHE A 40 -10.08 -3.54 -26.07
N HIS A 41 -10.55 -4.01 -24.92
CA HIS A 41 -11.29 -5.26 -24.80
C HIS A 41 -12.71 -4.98 -24.33
N ARG A 42 -13.69 -5.63 -24.97
CA ARG A 42 -15.11 -5.58 -24.59
C ARG A 42 -15.65 -7.00 -24.47
N PRO A 43 -16.64 -7.26 -23.59
CA PRO A 43 -17.24 -8.58 -23.47
C PRO A 43 -17.75 -9.10 -24.81
N GLY A 44 -17.37 -10.34 -25.17
CA GLY A 44 -17.84 -11.00 -26.39
C GLY A 44 -17.35 -10.39 -27.71
N GLN A 45 -16.42 -9.43 -27.70
CA GLN A 45 -15.91 -8.78 -28.90
C GLN A 45 -14.40 -8.97 -29.06
N PRO A 46 -13.90 -9.00 -30.31
CA PRO A 46 -12.46 -9.03 -30.55
C PRO A 46 -11.79 -7.76 -30.01
N PRO A 47 -10.52 -7.84 -29.59
CA PRO A 47 -9.73 -6.65 -29.23
C PRO A 47 -9.69 -5.66 -30.39
N MET A 48 -9.71 -4.37 -30.06
CA MET A 48 -9.52 -3.30 -31.04
C MET A 48 -8.41 -2.36 -30.59
N ALA A 49 -7.82 -1.65 -31.54
CA ALA A 49 -6.87 -0.57 -31.28
C ALA A 49 -7.41 0.73 -31.88
N LEU A 50 -7.13 1.85 -31.21
CA LEU A 50 -7.38 3.18 -31.76
C LEU A 50 -6.15 3.65 -32.55
N GLY A 51 -6.36 4.61 -33.44
CA GLY A 51 -5.23 5.26 -34.12
C GLY A 51 -4.30 5.95 -33.13
N HIS A 52 -3.00 5.94 -33.39
CA HIS A 52 -1.98 6.47 -32.46
C HIS A 52 -2.19 7.96 -32.07
N LYS A 53 -2.87 8.73 -32.93
CA LYS A 53 -3.20 10.15 -32.73
C LYS A 53 -4.68 10.40 -32.42
N ASP A 54 -5.43 9.35 -32.10
CA ASP A 54 -6.84 9.47 -31.80
C ASP A 54 -7.03 10.20 -30.45
N PRO A 55 -7.81 11.30 -30.40
CA PRO A 55 -8.03 12.03 -29.15
C PRO A 55 -8.70 11.17 -28.06
N VAL A 56 -9.50 10.17 -28.43
CA VAL A 56 -10.13 9.23 -27.48
C VAL A 56 -9.06 8.37 -26.79
N LEU A 57 -8.01 7.99 -27.51
CA LEU A 57 -6.88 7.25 -26.94
C LEU A 57 -6.21 8.04 -25.83
N TYR A 58 -5.93 9.33 -26.08
CA TYR A 58 -5.32 10.21 -25.08
C TYR A 58 -6.21 10.42 -23.86
N PHE A 59 -7.52 10.54 -24.06
CA PHE A 59 -8.48 10.65 -22.96
C PHE A 59 -8.46 9.39 -22.08
N ILE A 60 -8.48 8.20 -22.69
CA ILE A 60 -8.47 6.93 -21.95
C ILE A 60 -7.13 6.69 -21.24
N GLN A 61 -6.02 7.04 -21.87
CA GLN A 61 -4.70 6.99 -21.23
C GLN A 61 -4.68 7.84 -19.95
N ARG A 62 -5.22 9.06 -19.97
CA ARG A 62 -5.34 9.92 -18.78
C ARG A 62 -6.19 9.29 -17.68
N LEU A 63 -7.32 8.65 -18.03
CA LEU A 63 -8.15 7.92 -17.07
C LEU A 63 -7.38 6.76 -16.42
N ARG A 64 -6.60 6.02 -17.21
CA ARG A 64 -5.76 4.92 -16.71
C ARG A 64 -4.66 5.46 -15.79
N ASP A 65 -3.99 6.53 -16.19
CA ASP A 65 -2.93 7.16 -15.39
C ASP A 65 -3.48 7.66 -14.05
N GLU A 66 -4.70 8.18 -14.03
CA GLU A 66 -5.37 8.60 -12.79
C GLU A 66 -5.73 7.41 -11.90
N ALA A 67 -6.24 6.31 -12.47
CA ALA A 67 -6.48 5.07 -11.72
C ALA A 67 -5.18 4.51 -11.14
N HIS A 68 -4.08 4.54 -11.90
CA HIS A 68 -2.75 4.15 -11.43
C HIS A 68 -2.24 5.07 -10.34
N ARG A 69 -2.34 6.39 -10.51
CA ARG A 69 -1.95 7.39 -9.51
C ARG A 69 -2.67 7.15 -8.20
N PHE A 70 -3.99 6.92 -8.25
CA PHE A 70 -4.81 6.62 -7.08
C PHE A 70 -4.35 5.33 -6.39
N ALA A 71 -4.22 4.22 -7.13
CA ALA A 71 -3.80 2.93 -6.58
C ALA A 71 -2.41 3.00 -5.94
N ILE A 72 -1.43 3.60 -6.64
CA ILE A 72 -0.07 3.80 -6.13
C ILE A 72 -0.08 4.70 -4.90
N GLY A 73 -0.88 5.76 -4.90
CA GLY A 73 -1.07 6.66 -3.77
C GLY A 73 -1.58 5.92 -2.54
N ALA A 74 -2.65 5.12 -2.68
CA ALA A 74 -3.19 4.30 -1.60
C ALA A 74 -2.15 3.33 -1.03
N HIS A 75 -1.42 2.62 -1.90
CA HIS A 75 -0.33 1.73 -1.46
C HIS A 75 0.83 2.49 -0.80
N ARG A 76 1.15 3.71 -1.24
CA ARG A 76 2.18 4.56 -0.62
C ARG A 76 1.74 4.98 0.77
N THR A 77 0.50 5.41 0.95
CA THR A 77 -0.07 5.77 2.26
C THR A 77 -0.07 4.57 3.21
N ARG A 78 -0.55 3.40 2.75
CA ARG A 78 -0.53 2.17 3.55
C ARG A 78 0.88 1.75 3.94
N ARG A 79 1.83 1.79 3.00
CA ARG A 79 3.25 1.49 3.29
C ARG A 79 3.85 2.49 4.27
N ALA A 80 3.60 3.79 4.11
CA ALA A 80 4.06 4.80 5.06
C ALA A 80 3.49 4.58 6.47
N ALA A 81 2.22 4.16 6.57
CA ALA A 81 1.62 3.76 7.85
C ALA A 81 2.29 2.51 8.44
N GLN A 82 2.59 1.49 7.62
CA GLN A 82 3.34 0.31 8.06
C GLN A 82 4.78 0.64 8.47
N THR A 83 5.44 1.59 7.81
CA THR A 83 6.77 2.10 8.23
C THR A 83 6.70 2.86 9.57
N ARG A 84 5.53 3.42 9.93
CA ARG A 84 5.29 4.05 11.24
C ARG A 84 4.96 3.04 12.35
N ALA A 85 4.50 1.84 11.99
CA ALA A 85 4.42 0.73 12.92
C ALA A 85 5.85 0.33 13.29
N THR A 86 6.17 0.45 14.57
CA THR A 86 7.48 0.13 15.12
C THR A 86 7.30 -1.00 16.12
N PRO A 87 8.31 -1.85 16.33
CA PRO A 87 8.26 -2.87 17.37
C PRO A 87 7.91 -2.32 18.77
N LEU A 88 8.15 -1.03 19.03
CA LEU A 88 7.74 -0.36 20.26
C LEU A 88 6.22 -0.27 20.47
N ASP A 89 5.41 -0.36 19.41
CA ASP A 89 3.94 -0.35 19.52
C ASP A 89 3.39 -1.66 20.09
N GLU A 90 4.19 -2.73 20.04
CA GLU A 90 3.83 -4.06 20.54
C GLU A 90 4.26 -4.28 22.00
N VAL A 91 5.10 -3.40 22.55
CA VAL A 91 5.57 -3.51 23.93
C VAL A 91 4.44 -3.13 24.90
N PRO A 92 4.01 -4.05 25.79
CA PRO A 92 2.98 -3.76 26.77
C PRO A 92 3.35 -2.55 27.64
N GLY A 93 2.41 -1.60 27.78
CA GLY A 93 2.62 -0.38 28.57
C GLY A 93 3.39 0.75 27.87
N VAL A 94 3.87 0.56 26.63
CA VAL A 94 4.45 1.64 25.81
C VAL A 94 3.38 2.28 24.93
N GLY A 95 2.70 3.28 25.49
CA GLY A 95 1.78 4.13 24.72
C GLY A 95 2.48 5.25 23.93
N ALA A 96 1.72 6.01 23.15
CA ALA A 96 2.24 7.05 22.24
C ALA A 96 3.17 8.08 22.89
N ALA A 97 2.90 8.49 24.14
CA ALA A 97 3.76 9.45 24.87
C ALA A 97 5.13 8.86 25.22
N ARG A 98 5.16 7.62 25.73
CA ARG A 98 6.39 6.92 26.11
C ARG A 98 7.21 6.52 24.89
N LYS A 99 6.54 6.08 23.80
CA LYS A 99 7.18 5.85 22.50
C LYS A 99 7.89 7.11 22.00
N ARG A 100 7.24 8.27 22.05
CA ARG A 100 7.89 9.54 21.66
C ARG A 100 9.09 9.88 22.53
N ALA A 101 9.00 9.68 23.85
CA ALA A 101 10.13 9.93 24.75
C ALA A 101 11.32 9.01 24.47
N LEU A 102 11.07 7.71 24.26
CA LEU A 102 12.10 6.73 23.86
C LEU A 102 12.73 7.09 22.51
N LEU A 103 11.92 7.45 21.51
CA LEU A 103 12.44 7.85 20.19
C LEU A 103 13.22 9.17 20.25
N ALA A 104 12.82 10.12 21.10
CA ALA A 104 13.56 11.36 21.30
C ALA A 104 14.91 11.12 22.00
N HIS A 105 14.97 10.17 22.94
CA HIS A 105 16.19 9.84 23.67
C HIS A 105 17.17 9.00 22.83
N PHE A 106 16.67 7.97 22.13
CA PHE A 106 17.51 6.99 21.41
C PHE A 106 17.58 7.22 19.89
N GLY A 107 16.77 8.13 19.34
CA GLY A 107 16.72 8.48 17.92
C GLY A 107 15.98 7.50 17.01
N SER A 108 15.91 6.20 17.34
CA SER A 108 15.17 5.22 16.54
C SER A 108 14.67 4.03 17.34
N ALA A 109 13.61 3.37 16.87
CA ALA A 109 13.10 2.15 17.50
C ALA A 109 14.14 1.01 17.53
N LYS A 110 15.03 0.95 16.52
CA LYS A 110 16.14 -0.01 16.48
C LYS A 110 17.19 0.27 17.56
N ALA A 111 17.45 1.53 17.88
CA ALA A 111 18.34 1.91 18.97
C ALA A 111 17.72 1.56 20.33
N VAL A 112 16.41 1.80 20.52
CA VAL A 112 15.69 1.38 21.74
C VAL A 112 15.75 -0.15 21.91
N ALA A 113 15.52 -0.90 20.85
CA ALA A 113 15.55 -2.37 20.87
C ALA A 113 16.94 -2.95 21.20
N ARG A 114 18.01 -2.16 21.10
CA ARG A 114 19.39 -2.57 21.42
C ARG A 114 19.93 -1.92 22.70
N ALA A 115 19.15 -1.03 23.31
CA ALA A 115 19.58 -0.27 24.47
C ALA A 115 19.72 -1.19 25.68
N GLY A 116 20.74 -0.93 26.50
CA GLY A 116 20.89 -1.62 27.78
C GLY A 116 19.79 -1.21 28.77
N LEU A 117 19.52 -2.07 29.75
CA LEU A 117 18.51 -1.80 30.77
C LEU A 117 18.75 -0.49 31.53
N ALA A 118 20.02 -0.16 31.80
CA ALA A 118 20.39 1.08 32.48
C ALA A 118 20.02 2.33 31.64
N ASP A 119 20.27 2.29 30.33
CA ASP A 119 19.94 3.40 29.43
C ASP A 119 18.43 3.56 29.29
N LEU A 120 17.69 2.44 29.21
CA LEU A 120 16.22 2.47 29.16
C LEU A 120 15.61 3.13 30.41
N ARG A 121 16.24 2.94 31.58
CA ARG A 121 15.83 3.61 32.84
C ARG A 121 16.18 5.10 32.87
N ALA A 122 17.19 5.53 32.11
CA ALA A 122 17.58 6.94 32.00
C ALA A 122 16.65 7.73 31.06
N ALA A 123 15.85 7.06 30.24
CA ALA A 123 14.92 7.71 29.34
C ALA A 123 13.78 8.43 30.10
N PRO A 124 13.45 9.70 29.76
CA PRO A 124 12.41 10.46 30.46
C PRO A 124 11.04 9.77 30.43
N GLY A 125 10.41 9.67 31.61
CA GLY A 125 9.06 9.10 31.74
C GLY A 125 8.97 7.58 31.64
N ILE A 126 10.11 6.88 31.68
CA ILE A 126 10.20 5.42 31.75
C ILE A 126 10.52 5.00 33.19
N SER A 127 9.64 4.19 33.80
CA SER A 127 9.88 3.62 35.12
C SER A 127 10.78 2.39 35.04
N SER A 128 11.39 1.98 36.16
CA SER A 128 12.23 0.77 36.22
C SER A 128 11.51 -0.48 35.74
N ALA A 129 10.25 -0.68 36.16
CA ALA A 129 9.43 -1.82 35.74
C ALA A 129 9.12 -1.80 34.24
N LEU A 130 8.89 -0.62 33.65
CA LEU A 130 8.65 -0.50 32.22
C LEU A 130 9.95 -0.71 31.42
N ALA A 131 11.08 -0.21 31.92
CA ALA A 131 12.39 -0.46 31.31
C ALA A 131 12.72 -1.96 31.25
N GLU A 132 12.41 -2.71 32.31
CA GLU A 132 12.54 -4.18 32.33
C GLU A 132 11.62 -4.85 31.32
N THR A 133 10.37 -4.39 31.21
CA THR A 133 9.41 -4.89 30.21
C THR A 133 9.91 -4.65 28.78
N ILE A 134 10.38 -3.43 28.49
CA ILE A 134 10.95 -3.08 27.18
C ILE A 134 12.20 -3.92 26.89
N TYR A 135 13.10 -4.03 27.87
CA TYR A 135 14.34 -4.79 27.71
C TYR A 135 14.04 -6.27 27.43
N GLY A 136 13.15 -6.88 28.23
CA GLY A 136 12.72 -8.26 28.07
C GLY A 136 12.04 -8.52 26.72
N PHE A 137 11.21 -7.60 26.23
CA PHE A 137 10.56 -7.73 24.92
C PHE A 137 11.57 -7.82 23.75
N PHE A 138 12.71 -7.13 23.83
CA PHE A 138 13.69 -7.09 22.73
C PHE A 138 14.90 -8.00 22.89
N HIS A 139 15.22 -8.41 24.12
CA HIS A 139 16.42 -9.21 24.43
C HIS A 139 16.09 -10.59 25.01
N GLY A 140 14.83 -10.89 25.24
CA GLY A 140 14.37 -12.19 25.73
C GLY A 140 13.90 -13.10 24.61
N ASP A 141 14.62 -14.21 24.42
CA ASP A 141 14.04 -15.55 24.40
C ASP A 141 14.74 -16.35 25.51
N ALA A 142 14.01 -16.64 26.59
CA ALA A 142 14.21 -17.76 27.51
C ALA A 142 12.89 -18.06 28.21
#